data_AF-A0A9X1UN21-F1
#
_entry.id   AF-A0A9X1UN21-F1
#
_cell.length_a   1.000
_cell.length_b   1.000
_cell.length_c   1.000
_cell.angle_alpha   90.00
_cell.angle_beta   90.00
_cell.angle_gamma   90.00
#
_symmetry.space_group_name_H-M   'P 1'
#
loop_
_entity.id
_entity.type
_entity.pdbx_description
1 polymer ?
#
loop_
_entity_poly.entity_id
_entity_poly.type
_entity_poly.pdbx_seq_one_letter_code
_entity_poly.pdbx_strand_id
1 'polypeptide(L)' 'MSKLHLGIGTEADFFASGKRVARCADRGEDLVETRTITFEDPADAVHLLTEARIGVFRAIEANSLRSR' A
#
# COMPACT_ATOMS: atom_id res chain seq x y z
N MET A 1 5.61 -6.76 -11.25
CA MET A 1 6.24 -5.51 -10.78
C MET A 1 5.28 -4.81 -9.83
N SER A 2 5.75 -4.45 -8.63
CA SER A 2 4.98 -3.65 -7.66
C SER A 2 4.83 -2.23 -8.21
N LYS A 3 3.59 -1.75 -8.35
CA LYS A 3 3.30 -0.40 -8.84
C LYS A 3 3.06 0.50 -7.63
N LEU A 4 3.99 1.40 -7.36
CA LEU A 4 3.86 2.40 -6.30
C LEU A 4 2.98 3.56 -6.78
N HIS A 5 1.94 3.85 -6.02
CA HIS A 5 1.08 5.02 -6.22
C HIS A 5 1.21 5.95 -5.02
N LEU A 6 1.55 7.21 -5.28
CA LEU A 6 1.55 8.28 -4.29
C LEU A 6 0.60 9.38 -4.77
N GLY A 7 -0.28 9.84 -3.90
CA GLY A 7 -1.25 10.88 -4.22
C GLY A 7 -2.06 11.24 -2.99
N ILE A 8 -2.87 12.28 -3.14
CA ILE A 8 -3.86 12.68 -2.13
C ILE A 8 -5.12 11.85 -2.38
N GLY A 9 -5.73 11.36 -1.31
CA GLY A 9 -6.98 10.62 -1.36
C GLY A 9 -7.93 11.10 -0.28
N THR A 10 -9.21 10.84 -0.46
CA THR A 10 -10.24 11.10 0.54
C THR A 10 -10.56 9.83 1.32
N GLU A 11 -11.24 9.98 2.47
CA GLU A 11 -11.82 8.86 3.20
C GLU A 11 -12.72 8.00 2.31
N ALA A 12 -13.50 8.64 1.41
CA ALA A 12 -14.35 7.94 0.46
C ALA A 12 -13.55 7.02 -0.48
N ASP A 13 -12.38 7.46 -0.94
CA ASP A 13 -11.50 6.68 -1.80
C ASP A 13 -10.94 5.45 -1.07
N PHE A 14 -10.56 5.62 0.20
CA PHE A 14 -10.10 4.54 1.06
C PHE A 14 -11.17 3.44 1.20
N PHE A 15 -12.39 3.82 1.57
CA PHE A 15 -13.48 2.85 1.70
C PHE A 15 -13.91 2.26 0.35
N ALA A 16 -13.84 3.02 -0.73
CA ALA A 16 -14.09 2.49 -2.07
C ALA A 16 -13.07 1.42 -2.47
N SER A 17 -11.81 1.53 -2.02
CA SER A 17 -10.79 0.49 -2.18
C SER A 17 -11.15 -0.77 -1.38
N GLY A 18 -11.44 -0.62 -0.09
CA GLY A 18 -11.82 -1.74 0.77
C GLY A 18 -13.04 -2.52 0.26
N LYS A 19 -14.09 -1.81 -0.21
CA LYS A 19 -15.28 -2.44 -0.81
C LYS A 19 -14.95 -3.24 -2.07
N ARG A 20 -13.99 -2.79 -2.89
CA ARG A 20 -13.56 -3.53 -4.08
C ARG A 20 -12.90 -4.85 -3.67
N VAL A 21 -11.98 -4.80 -2.70
CA VAL A 21 -11.30 -5.98 -2.15
C VAL A 21 -12.31 -6.96 -1.55
N ALA A 22 -13.23 -6.49 -0.70
CA ALA A 22 -14.27 -7.33 -0.10
C ALA A 22 -15.13 -8.03 -1.16
N ARG A 23 -15.58 -7.28 -2.18
CA ARG A 23 -16.36 -7.86 -3.30
C ARG A 23 -15.60 -8.91 -4.10
N CYS A 24 -14.29 -8.73 -4.30
CA CYS A 24 -13.46 -9.73 -4.96
C CYS A 24 -13.35 -11.00 -4.10
N ALA A 25 -13.16 -10.82 -2.78
CA ALA A 25 -13.12 -11.94 -1.83
C ALA A 25 -14.46 -12.71 -1.81
N ASP A 26 -15.59 -11.99 -1.77
CA ASP A 26 -16.93 -12.58 -1.81
C ASP A 26 -17.17 -13.42 -3.09
N ARG A 27 -16.55 -13.03 -4.20
CA ARG A 27 -16.62 -13.76 -5.49
C ARG A 27 -15.58 -14.87 -5.63
N GLY A 28 -14.70 -15.06 -4.65
CA GLY A 28 -13.60 -16.02 -4.74
C GLY A 28 -12.56 -15.66 -5.80
N GLU A 29 -12.44 -14.38 -6.15
CA GLU A 29 -11.43 -13.88 -7.09
C GLU A 29 -10.08 -13.76 -6.41
N ASP A 30 -9.00 -13.90 -7.19
CA ASP A 30 -7.63 -13.69 -6.69
C ASP A 30 -7.44 -12.25 -6.22
N LEU A 31 -7.02 -12.10 -4.97
CA LEU A 31 -6.73 -10.81 -4.37
C LEU A 31 -5.27 -10.44 -4.64
N VAL A 32 -5.07 -9.32 -5.33
CA VAL A 32 -3.73 -8.76 -5.53
C VAL A 32 -3.18 -8.25 -4.20
N GLU A 33 -2.04 -8.79 -3.76
CA GLU A 33 -1.36 -8.34 -2.56
C GLU A 33 -1.02 -6.85 -2.68
N THR A 34 -1.69 -6.03 -1.86
CA THR A 34 -1.56 -4.57 -1.89
C THR A 34 -1.20 -4.08 -0.49
N ARG A 35 -0.24 -3.15 -0.41
CA ARG A 35 0.14 -2.47 0.83
C ARG A 35 -0.14 -0.99 0.68
N THR A 36 -1.02 -0.46 1.52
CA THR A 36 -1.39 0.96 1.52
C THR A 36 -1.05 1.56 2.87
N ILE A 37 -0.37 2.70 2.85
CA ILE A 37 -0.07 3.51 4.02
C ILE A 37 -0.69 4.88 3.78
N THR A 38 -1.54 5.32 4.70
CA THR A 38 -2.24 6.61 4.64
C THR A 38 -1.78 7.46 5.80
N PHE A 39 -1.61 8.75 5.54
CA PHE A 39 -1.20 9.75 6.52
C PHE A 39 -2.27 10.84 6.61
N GLU A 40 -2.50 11.34 7.81
CA GLU A 40 -3.39 12.49 8.05
C GLU A 40 -2.71 13.80 7.67
N ASP A 41 -1.42 13.94 8.02
CA ASP A 41 -0.58 15.08 7.64
C ASP A 41 0.32 14.73 6.43
N PRO A 42 0.28 15.50 5.33
CA PRO A 42 1.23 15.37 4.24
C PRO A 42 2.71 15.43 4.65
N ALA A 43 3.07 16.16 5.71
CA ALA A 43 4.43 16.26 6.22
C ALA A 43 4.96 14.91 6.73
N ASP A 44 4.10 14.11 7.35
CA ASP A 44 4.44 12.75 7.80
C ASP A 44 4.74 11.83 6.62
N ALA A 45 3.97 11.98 5.53
CA ALA A 45 4.22 11.26 4.29
C ALA A 45 5.59 11.64 3.68
N VAL A 46 5.92 12.94 3.66
CA VAL A 46 7.22 13.43 3.16
C VAL A 46 8.39 12.91 4.01
N HIS A 47 8.23 12.83 5.33
CA HIS A 47 9.24 12.25 6.21
C HIS A 47 9.48 10.76 5.92
N LEU A 48 8.46 10.06 5.42
CA LEU A 48 8.57 8.66 5.00
C LEU A 48 9.27 8.49 3.64
N LEU A 49 9.18 9.48 2.75
CA LEU A 49 9.69 9.46 1.38
C LEU A 49 11.18 9.83 1.26
N THR A 50 11.95 9.69 2.35
CA THR A 50 13.41 9.79 2.29
C THR A 50 14.00 8.52 1.66
N GLU A 51 15.03 8.66 0.81
CA GLU A 51 15.66 7.52 0.14
C GLU A 51 16.10 6.43 1.12
N ALA A 52 16.62 6.81 2.29
CA ALA A 52 17.02 5.88 3.33
C ALA A 52 15.85 5.03 3.85
N ARG A 53 14.69 5.65 4.09
CA ARG A 53 13.50 4.95 4.61
C ARG A 53 12.80 4.13 3.53
N ILE A 54 12.81 4.60 2.28
CA ILE A 54 12.41 3.79 1.11
C ILE A 54 13.31 2.56 0.97
N GLY A 55 14.62 2.72 1.17
CA GLY A 55 15.59 1.62 1.18
C GLY A 55 15.26 0.53 2.20
N VAL A 56 14.87 0.92 3.42
CA VAL A 56 14.43 -0.02 4.47
C VAL A 56 13.17 -0.78 4.04
N PHE A 57 12.16 -0.09 3.50
CA PHE A 57 10.94 -0.76 3.02
C PHE A 57 11.22 -1.76 1.89
N ARG A 58 12.09 -1.40 0.93
CA ARG A 58 12.52 -2.32 -0.14
C ARG A 58 13.23 -3.55 0.42
N ALA A 59 14.07 -3.38 1.45
CA ALA A 59 14.75 -4.49 2.10
C ALA A 59 13.77 -5.43 2.82
N ILE A 60 12.75 -4.89 3.49
CA ILE A 60 11.69 -5.69 4.14
C ILE A 60 10.88 -6.45 3.09
N GLU A 61 10.48 -5.80 1.99
CA GLU A 61 9.75 -6.43 0.90
C GLU A 61 10.55 -7.59 0.29
N ALA A 62 11.83 -7.38 -0.03
CA ALA A 62 12.71 -8.41 -0.56
C ALA A 62 12.89 -9.61 0.38
N ASN A 63 12.92 -9.39 1.69
CA ASN A 63 12.99 -10.46 2.68
C ASN A 63 11.65 -11.19 2.85
N SER A 64 10.53 -10.48 2.79
CA SER A 64 9.19 -11.10 2.87
C SER A 64 8.89 -12.03 1.68
N LEU A 65 9.43 -11.72 0.51
CA LEU A 65 9.32 -12.54 -0.70
C LEU A 65 10.24 -13.78 -0.67
N ARG A 66 11.33 -13.75 0.10
CA ARG A 66 12.26 -14.87 0.28
C ARG A 66 11.79 -15.90 1.32
N SER A 67 10.83 -15.54 2.14
CA SER A 67 10.31 -16.37 3.24
C SER A 67 8.98 -17.06 2.91
N ARG A 68 8.53 -16.96 1.65
CA ARG A 68 7.43 -17.74 1.06
C ARG A 68 8.02 -18.74 0.07
#